data_AF-A0A7K0A9K6-F1
#
_entry.id   AF-A0A7K0A9K6-F1
#
_cell.length_a   1.000
_cell.length_b   1.000
_cell.length_c   1.000
_cell.angle_alpha   90.00
_cell.angle_beta   90.00
_cell.angle_gamma   90.00
#
_symmetry.space_group_name_H-M   'P 1'
#
loop_
_entity.id
_entity.type
_entity.pdbx_description
1 polymer ?
#
loop_
_entity_poly.entity_id
_entity_poly.type
_entity_poly.pdbx_seq_one_letter_code
_entity_poly.pdbx_strand_id
1 'polypeptide(L)'
;MSKSSNDLPIVRWAAAAIGFIYIYAAIGYLPYSAAVGLFIAGMFSLCFVIYPARRGSEKGRVTVFDALWILVVWGCAGYFILEYESMARRAGAPTDLEIWIGIASIIFSLEISRRT
;
A
#
# COMPACT_ATOMS: atom_id res chain seq x y z
N MET A 1 -11.18 -18.60 18.30
CA MET A 1 -11.81 -18.71 16.96
C MET A 1 -11.24 -17.63 16.06
N SER A 2 -10.33 -18.02 15.18
CA SER A 2 -9.71 -17.10 14.22
C SER A 2 -10.75 -16.73 13.17
N LYS A 3 -11.33 -15.51 13.24
CA LYS A 3 -12.06 -14.95 12.09
C LYS A 3 -11.16 -15.06 10.87
N SER A 4 -11.61 -15.84 9.90
CA SER A 4 -10.93 -16.05 8.63
C SER A 4 -11.02 -14.74 7.84
N SER A 5 -10.04 -14.44 7.00
CA SER A 5 -10.09 -13.26 6.10
C SER A 5 -11.39 -13.20 5.26
N ASN A 6 -12.13 -14.31 5.18
CA ASN A 6 -13.47 -14.43 4.62
C ASN A 6 -14.55 -13.54 5.28
N ASP A 7 -14.35 -13.05 6.51
CA ASP A 7 -15.39 -12.31 7.24
C ASP A 7 -15.47 -10.82 6.86
N LEU A 8 -14.53 -10.31 6.06
CA LEU A 8 -14.50 -8.92 5.60
C LEU A 8 -14.76 -8.84 4.08
N PRO A 9 -15.99 -8.53 3.64
CA PRO A 9 -16.30 -8.46 2.21
C PRO A 9 -15.45 -7.41 1.48
N ILE A 10 -15.04 -6.34 2.18
CA ILE A 10 -14.21 -5.27 1.61
C ILE A 10 -12.82 -5.76 1.19
N VAL A 11 -12.21 -6.69 1.93
CA VAL A 11 -10.89 -7.25 1.59
C VAL A 11 -10.98 -8.06 0.30
N ARG A 12 -12.07 -8.82 0.12
CA ARG A 12 -12.29 -9.62 -1.09
C ARG A 12 -12.42 -8.75 -2.33
N TRP A 13 -13.23 -7.70 -2.24
CA TRP A 13 -13.39 -6.75 -3.35
C TRP A 13 -12.11 -5.99 -3.66
N ALA A 14 -11.37 -5.54 -2.63
CA ALA A 14 -10.09 -4.87 -2.83
C ALA A 14 -9.03 -5.80 -3.46
N ALA A 15 -8.94 -7.05 -3.00
CA ALA A 15 -8.03 -8.05 -3.57
C ALA A 15 -8.38 -8.36 -5.03
N ALA A 16 -9.67 -8.53 -5.35
CA ALA A 16 -10.13 -8.76 -6.70
C ALA A 16 -9.83 -7.56 -7.63
N ALA A 17 -10.07 -6.33 -7.15
CA ALA A 17 -9.79 -5.11 -7.90
C ALA A 17 -8.30 -4.98 -8.23
N ILE A 18 -7.42 -5.22 -7.25
CA ILE A 18 -5.97 -5.20 -7.46
C ILE A 18 -5.56 -6.27 -8.46
N GLY A 19 -6.02 -7.51 -8.29
CA GLY A 19 -5.73 -8.59 -9.24
C GLY A 19 -6.14 -8.22 -10.67
N PHE A 20 -7.32 -7.63 -10.84
CA PHE A 20 -7.80 -7.15 -12.14
C PHE A 20 -6.91 -6.04 -12.72
N ILE A 21 -6.49 -5.07 -11.91
CA ILE A 21 -5.57 -4.00 -12.33
C ILE A 21 -4.25 -4.59 -12.84
N TYR A 22 -3.70 -5.62 -12.20
CA TYR A 22 -2.43 -6.25 -12.66
C TYR A 22 -2.60 -7.13 -13.89
N ILE A 23 -3.75 -7.78 -14.05
CA ILE A 23 -4.09 -8.47 -15.29
C ILE A 23 -4.17 -7.45 -16.43
N TYR A 24 -4.82 -6.30 -16.20
CA TYR A 24 -4.86 -5.21 -17.17
C TYR A 24 -3.46 -4.65 -17.45
N ALA A 25 -2.63 -4.45 -16.43
CA ALA A 25 -1.25 -3.97 -16.59
C ALA A 25 -0.37 -4.93 -17.42
N ALA A 26 -0.68 -6.23 -17.41
CA ALA A 26 0.07 -7.24 -18.17
C ALA A 26 -0.28 -7.23 -19.67
N ILE A 27 -1.52 -6.89 -20.02
CA ILE A 27 -2.01 -6.92 -21.42
C ILE A 27 -2.12 -5.52 -22.05
N GLY A 28 -2.23 -4.48 -21.23
CA GLY A 28 -2.47 -3.11 -21.63
C GLY A 28 -1.29 -2.18 -21.36
N TYR A 29 -1.47 -0.90 -21.69
CA TYR A 29 -0.48 0.13 -21.39
C TYR A 29 -0.78 0.76 -20.03
N LEU A 30 -0.04 0.34 -19.01
CA LEU A 30 0.00 1.00 -17.70
C LEU A 30 1.42 1.54 -17.48
N PRO A 31 1.61 2.85 -17.23
CA PRO A 31 2.94 3.38 -16.99
C PRO A 31 3.55 2.72 -15.76
N TYR A 32 4.86 2.47 -15.82
CA TYR A 32 5.60 1.76 -14.76
C TYR A 32 5.39 2.38 -13.38
N SER A 33 5.37 3.73 -13.30
CA SER A 33 5.14 4.45 -12.05
C SER A 33 3.79 4.13 -11.43
N ALA A 34 2.72 4.11 -12.24
CA ALA A 34 1.39 3.71 -11.79
C ALA A 34 1.36 2.24 -11.39
N ALA A 35 1.97 1.35 -12.18
CA ALA A 35 2.01 -0.08 -11.88
C ALA A 35 2.70 -0.37 -10.54
N VAL A 36 3.84 0.24 -10.25
CA VAL A 36 4.56 0.03 -8.98
C VAL A 36 3.89 0.76 -7.82
N GLY A 37 3.49 2.02 -8.01
CA GLY A 37 2.85 2.81 -6.96
C GLY A 37 1.54 2.19 -6.48
N LEU A 38 0.69 1.75 -7.42
CA LEU A 38 -0.56 1.05 -7.08
C LEU A 38 -0.31 -0.30 -6.41
N PHE A 39 0.81 -0.97 -6.72
CA PHE A 39 1.12 -2.29 -6.15
C PHE A 39 1.42 -2.13 -4.67
N ILE A 40 2.36 -1.23 -4.37
CA ILE A 40 2.82 -0.97 -3.01
C ILE A 40 1.66 -0.44 -2.18
N ALA A 41 0.91 0.55 -2.69
CA ALA A 41 -0.22 1.11 -1.97
C ALA A 41 -1.32 0.07 -1.72
N GLY A 42 -1.66 -0.71 -2.74
CA GLY A 42 -2.67 -1.76 -2.66
C GLY A 42 -2.28 -2.86 -1.66
N MET A 43 -1.07 -3.42 -1.80
CA MET A 43 -0.59 -4.49 -0.93
C MET A 43 -0.50 -4.05 0.52
N PHE A 44 0.09 -2.88 0.81
CA PHE A 44 0.17 -2.39 2.19
C PHE A 44 -1.20 -2.11 2.77
N SER A 45 -2.14 -1.57 1.98
CA SER A 45 -3.51 -1.36 2.42
C SER A 45 -4.19 -2.67 2.79
N LEU A 46 -4.05 -3.72 1.98
CA LEU A 46 -4.58 -5.04 2.32
C LEU A 46 -3.95 -5.60 3.58
N CYS A 47 -2.63 -5.50 3.73
CA CYS A 47 -1.93 -5.95 4.93
C CYS A 47 -2.45 -5.25 6.19
N PHE A 48 -2.66 -3.93 6.16
CA PHE A 48 -3.20 -3.19 7.30
C PHE A 48 -4.64 -3.55 7.65
N VAL A 49 -5.46 -3.93 6.66
CA VAL A 49 -6.85 -4.36 6.91
C VAL A 49 -6.92 -5.82 7.37
N ILE A 50 -6.06 -6.70 6.86
CA ILE A 50 -6.04 -8.14 7.19
C ILE A 50 -5.41 -8.37 8.57
N TYR A 51 -4.33 -7.65 8.90
CA TYR A 51 -3.56 -7.85 10.12
C TYR A 51 -3.79 -6.71 11.11
N PRO A 52 -4.59 -6.92 12.17
CA PRO A 52 -4.92 -5.88 13.14
C PRO A 52 -3.68 -5.45 13.96
N ALA A 53 -3.61 -4.16 14.30
CA ALA A 53 -2.43 -3.56 14.93
C ALA A 53 -2.06 -4.12 16.34
N ARG A 54 -3.01 -4.74 17.07
CA ARG A 54 -2.82 -5.19 18.46
C ARG A 54 -3.28 -6.63 18.67
N ARG A 55 -2.45 -7.45 19.33
CA ARG A 55 -2.82 -8.79 19.85
C ARG A 55 -3.95 -8.61 20.88
N GLY A 56 -5.20 -8.76 20.45
CA GLY A 56 -6.40 -8.59 21.30
C GLY A 56 -7.44 -7.62 20.75
N SER A 57 -7.15 -6.89 19.66
CA SER A 57 -8.18 -6.11 18.96
C SER A 57 -9.16 -7.05 18.23
N GLU A 58 -10.45 -6.72 18.22
CA GLU A 58 -11.47 -7.48 17.49
C GLU A 58 -11.08 -7.59 16.01
N LYS A 59 -10.83 -8.82 15.54
CA LYS A 59 -10.66 -9.11 14.12
C LYS A 59 -11.90 -8.60 13.36
N GLY A 60 -11.72 -7.63 12.48
CA GLY A 60 -12.79 -7.15 11.59
C GLY A 60 -13.24 -5.70 11.76
N ARG A 61 -12.58 -4.89 12.59
CA ARG A 61 -12.77 -3.43 12.61
C ARG A 61 -11.52 -2.73 12.12
N VAL A 62 -11.67 -1.91 11.09
CA VAL A 62 -10.61 -0.99 10.64
C VAL A 62 -10.41 0.03 11.76
N THR A 63 -9.25 0.00 12.41
CA THR A 63 -8.93 0.98 13.44
C THR A 63 -8.69 2.32 12.76
N VAL A 64 -9.01 3.44 13.41
CA VAL A 64 -8.66 4.79 12.90
C VAL A 64 -7.16 4.88 12.57
N PHE A 65 -6.33 4.17 13.35
CA PHE A 65 -4.90 4.05 13.09
C PHE A 65 -4.60 3.37 11.74
N ASP A 66 -5.29 2.27 11.42
CA ASP A 66 -5.12 1.56 10.15
C ASP A 66 -5.54 2.43 8.97
N ALA A 67 -6.62 3.20 9.11
CA ALA A 67 -7.04 4.17 8.10
C ALA A 67 -6.01 5.28 7.87
N LEU A 68 -5.37 5.77 8.95
CA LEU A 68 -4.29 6.76 8.85
C LEU A 68 -3.08 6.20 8.09
N TRP A 69 -2.63 4.99 8.42
CA TRP A 69 -1.52 4.34 7.71
C TRP A 69 -1.84 4.14 6.23
N ILE A 70 -3.06 3.71 5.91
CA ILE A 70 -3.52 3.58 4.52
C ILE A 70 -3.45 4.92 3.80
N LEU A 71 -3.96 6.00 4.41
CA LEU A 71 -3.92 7.32 3.80
C LEU A 71 -2.49 7.79 3.51
N VAL A 72 -1.57 7.62 4.46
CA VAL A 72 -0.17 8.02 4.26
C VAL A 72 0.49 7.18 3.18
N VAL A 73 0.26 5.86 3.15
CA VAL A 73 0.75 4.97 2.08
C VAL A 73 0.27 5.43 0.70
N TRP A 74 -1.01 5.78 0.56
CA TRP A 74 -1.56 6.29 -0.69
C TRP A 74 -0.99 7.67 -1.05
N GLY A 75 -0.69 8.52 -0.06
CA GLY A 75 0.02 9.78 -0.28
C GLY A 75 1.43 9.56 -0.83
N CYS A 76 2.20 8.65 -0.23
CA CYS A 76 3.54 8.28 -0.69
C CYS A 76 3.53 7.71 -2.11
N ALA A 77 2.61 6.79 -2.40
CA ALA A 77 2.47 6.21 -3.74
C ALA A 77 1.99 7.25 -4.77
N GLY A 78 1.06 8.13 -4.39
CA GLY A 78 0.58 9.22 -5.24
C GLY A 78 1.70 10.18 -5.63
N TYR A 79 2.53 10.58 -4.66
CA TYR A 79 3.73 11.39 -4.95
C TYR A 79 4.66 10.67 -5.93
N PHE A 80 4.95 9.39 -5.69
CA PHE A 80 5.79 8.60 -6.59
C PHE A 80 5.23 8.56 -8.02
N ILE A 81 3.92 8.34 -8.18
CA ILE A 81 3.28 8.25 -9.49
C ILE A 81 3.37 9.59 -10.25
N LEU A 82 3.12 10.70 -9.57
CA LEU A 82 3.09 12.04 -10.16
C LEU A 82 4.50 12.57 -10.46
N GLU A 83 5.45 12.37 -9.55
CA GLU A 83 6.80 12.94 -9.64
C GLU A 83 7.79 12.00 -10.33
N TYR A 84 7.37 10.80 -10.76
CA TYR A 84 8.26 9.77 -11.31
C TYR A 84 9.18 10.27 -12.42
N GLU A 85 8.67 11.06 -13.37
CA GLU A 85 9.50 11.57 -14.47
C GLU A 85 10.59 12.53 -13.98
N SER A 86 10.24 13.40 -13.04
CA SER A 86 11.19 14.33 -12.42
C SER A 86 12.25 13.55 -11.63
N MET A 87 11.84 12.51 -10.91
CA MET A 87 12.76 11.58 -10.25
C MET A 87 13.74 10.94 -11.22
N ALA A 88 13.25 10.42 -12.35
CA ALA A 88 14.08 9.81 -13.37
C ALA A 88 15.06 10.82 -14.00
N ARG A 89 14.62 12.08 -14.20
CA ARG A 89 15.45 13.16 -14.78
C ARG A 89 16.58 13.63 -13.86
N ARG A 90 16.44 13.51 -12.53
CA ARG A 90 17.47 13.94 -11.57
C ARG A 90 18.64 12.97 -11.41
N ALA A 91 18.70 11.90 -12.19
CA ALA A 91 19.87 11.00 -12.31
C ALA A 91 20.52 10.58 -10.98
N GLY A 92 19.71 10.32 -9.94
CA GLY A 92 20.20 9.88 -8.63
C GLY A 92 20.43 10.98 -7.60
N ALA A 93 20.00 12.22 -7.86
CA ALA A 93 19.88 13.27 -6.84
C ALA A 93 18.46 13.28 -6.24
N PRO A 94 18.20 12.53 -5.15
CA PRO A 94 16.92 12.56 -4.47
C PRO A 94 16.70 13.88 -3.74
N THR A 95 15.44 14.30 -3.63
CA THR A 95 15.06 15.41 -2.75
C THR A 95 14.90 14.94 -1.31
N ASP A 96 14.96 15.85 -0.35
CA ASP A 96 14.74 15.52 1.08
C ASP A 96 13.40 14.81 1.30
N LEU A 97 12.36 15.24 0.57
CA LEU A 97 11.03 14.66 0.65
C LEU A 97 11.00 13.20 0.17
N GLU A 98 11.80 12.86 -0.83
CA GLU A 98 11.91 11.49 -1.34
C GLU A 98 12.62 10.55 -0.39
N ILE A 99 13.63 11.08 0.31
CA ILE A 99 14.29 10.37 1.39
C ILE A 99 13.25 10.09 2.50
N TRP A 100 12.44 11.07 2.89
CA TRP A 100 11.37 10.87 3.87
C TRP A 100 10.31 9.86 3.42
N ILE A 101 9.91 9.88 2.15
CA ILE A 101 8.98 8.88 1.59
C ILE A 101 9.60 7.48 1.60
N GLY A 102 10.88 7.35 1.28
CA GLY A 102 11.61 6.09 1.36
C GLY A 102 11.66 5.55 2.80
N ILE A 103 12.00 6.41 3.77
CA ILE A 103 12.00 6.06 5.19
C ILE A 103 10.61 5.64 5.65
N ALA A 104 9.56 6.40 5.30
CA ALA A 104 8.18 6.07 5.64
C ALA A 104 7.77 4.70 5.07
N SER A 105 8.16 4.42 3.83
CA SER A 105 7.89 3.13 3.17
C SER A 105 8.56 1.96 3.88
N ILE A 106 9.79 2.14 4.37
CA ILE A 106 10.49 1.14 5.19
C ILE A 106 9.75 0.92 6.52
N ILE A 107 9.34 2.00 7.19
CA ILE A 107 8.56 1.92 8.44
C ILE A 107 7.25 1.16 8.23
N PHE A 108 6.51 1.44 7.15
CA PHE A 108 5.30 0.70 6.79
C PHE A 108 5.58 -0.79 6.61
N SER A 109 6.64 -1.13 5.87
CA SER A 109 7.01 -2.53 5.65
C SER A 109 7.35 -3.24 6.96
N LEU A 110 8.14 -2.63 7.83
CA LEU A 110 8.50 -3.20 9.13
C LEU A 110 7.28 -3.37 10.04
N GLU A 111 6.39 -2.37 10.06
CA GLU A 111 5.16 -2.41 10.84
C GLU A 111 4.20 -3.50 10.34
N ILE A 112 4.11 -3.72 9.03
CA ILE A 112 3.35 -4.85 8.45
C ILE A 112 3.97 -6.18 8.86
N SER A 113 5.30 -6.33 8.75
CA SER A 113 6.00 -7.54 9.17
C SER A 113 5.81 -7.83 10.67
N ARG A 114 5.72 -6.80 11.52
CA ARG A 114 5.44 -6.94 12.95
C ARG A 114 4.02 -7.46 13.23
N ARG A 115 3.07 -7.22 12.32
CA ARG A 115 1.66 -7.62 12.45
C ARG A 115 1.36 -9.03 11.93
N THR A 116 2.28 -9.62 11.16
CA THR A 116 2.18 -10.99 10.60
C THR A 116 2.69 -12.01 11.61
#